data_AF-A0A960DYF4-F1
#
_entry.id   AF-A0A960DYF4-F1
#
_cell.length_a   1.000
_cell.length_b   1.000
_cell.length_c   1.000
_cell.angle_alpha   90.00
_cell.angle_beta   90.00
_cell.angle_gamma   90.00
#
_symmetry.space_group_name_H-M   'P 1'
#
loop_
_entity.id
_entity.type
_entity.pdbx_description
1 polymer ?
#
loop_
_entity_poly.entity_id
_entity_poly.type
_entity_poly.pdbx_seq_one_letter_code
_entity_poly.pdbx_strand_id
1 'polypeptide(L)'
;MERGGLAQRERRALWGSCAAIALALVALEPGRILPETKLDVLIDPVGMLARALHAWDPSAGFGRLQNQAVGYLFPMGAFSAAGRGVGLPPWLVQRAWLALVVCASLWGAHRVARAIG
;
A
#
# COMPACT_ATOMS: atom_id res chain seq x y z
N MET A 1 -17.33 -9.39 30.21
CA MET A 1 -16.21 -9.15 29.26
C MET A 1 -16.49 -7.83 28.56
N GLU A 2 -16.26 -6.71 29.26
CA GLU A 2 -16.65 -5.38 28.78
C GLU A 2 -15.69 -4.90 27.70
N ARG A 3 -16.21 -4.73 26.47
CA ARG A 3 -15.47 -4.11 25.38
C ARG A 3 -15.42 -2.60 25.63
N GLY A 4 -14.51 -2.15 26.50
CA GLY A 4 -14.26 -0.73 26.75
C GLY A 4 -13.83 -0.02 25.46
N GLY A 5 -14.74 0.75 24.86
CA GLY A 5 -14.48 1.56 23.67
C GLY A 5 -13.29 2.49 23.86
N LEU A 6 -12.65 2.90 22.75
CA LEU A 6 -11.54 3.87 22.78
C LEU A 6 -11.98 5.16 23.45
N ALA A 7 -11.17 5.69 24.37
CA ALA A 7 -11.43 7.02 24.90
C ALA A 7 -11.42 8.02 23.73
N GLN A 8 -12.31 9.01 23.77
CA GLN A 8 -12.45 10.01 22.69
C GLN A 8 -11.11 10.68 22.33
N ARG A 9 -10.27 10.90 23.33
CA ARG A 9 -8.93 11.50 23.18
C ARG A 9 -7.97 10.59 22.41
N GLU A 10 -7.95 9.29 22.73
CA GLU A 10 -7.11 8.29 22.05
C GLU A 10 -7.49 8.17 20.58
N ARG A 11 -8.80 8.07 20.30
CA ARG A 11 -9.31 7.98 18.93
C ARG A 11 -8.93 9.21 18.11
N ARG A 12 -9.06 10.41 18.69
CA ARG A 12 -8.64 11.66 18.05
C ARG A 12 -7.14 11.68 17.79
N ALA A 13 -6.32 11.23 18.75
CA ALA A 13 -4.87 11.15 18.57
C ALA A 13 -4.50 10.20 17.43
N LEU A 14 -5.06 8.99 17.36
CA LEU A 14 -4.80 8.03 16.28
C LEU A 14 -5.15 8.59 14.90
N TRP A 15 -6.34 9.18 14.76
CA TRP A 15 -6.74 9.82 13.49
C TRP A 15 -5.85 11.01 13.15
N GLY A 16 -5.48 11.84 14.14
CA GLY A 16 -4.54 12.95 13.96
C GLY A 16 -3.17 12.47 13.48
N SER A 17 -2.63 11.42 14.08
CA SER A 17 -1.36 10.80 13.66
C SER A 17 -1.46 10.23 12.25
N CYS A 18 -2.55 9.55 11.91
CA CYS A 18 -2.77 9.03 10.55
C CYS A 18 -2.80 10.16 9.51
N ALA A 19 -3.53 11.25 9.81
CA ALA A 19 -3.58 12.42 8.94
C ALA A 19 -2.20 13.07 8.78
N ALA A 20 -1.46 13.25 9.88
CA ALA A 20 -0.11 13.81 9.83
C ALA A 20 0.85 12.94 8.99
N ILE A 21 0.81 11.62 9.15
CA ILE A 21 1.61 10.67 8.37
C ILE A 21 1.24 10.73 6.88
N ALA A 22 -0.05 10.70 6.55
CA ALA A 22 -0.51 10.78 5.17
C ALA A 22 -0.06 12.10 4.50
N LEU A 23 -0.22 13.23 5.20
CA LEU A 23 0.24 14.54 4.71
C LEU A 23 1.75 14.57 4.51
N ALA A 24 2.53 14.06 5.46
CA ALA A 24 3.99 13.99 5.34
C ALA A 24 4.43 13.14 4.14
N LEU A 25 3.77 12.00 3.89
CA LEU A 25 4.05 11.14 2.74
C LEU A 25 3.69 11.81 1.41
N VAL A 26 2.55 12.52 1.34
CA VAL A 26 2.17 13.28 0.14
C VAL A 26 3.15 14.43 -0.14
N ALA A 27 3.67 15.07 0.91
CA ALA A 27 4.66 16.13 0.80
C ALA A 27 6.07 15.65 0.43
N LEU A 28 6.34 14.34 0.55
CA LEU A 28 7.65 13.76 0.22
C LEU A 28 7.81 13.67 -1.30
N GLU A 29 8.73 14.46 -1.86
CA GLU A 29 9.06 14.52 -3.30
C GLU A 29 7.81 14.45 -4.22
N PRO A 30 6.92 15.46 -4.17
CA PRO A 30 5.66 15.42 -4.90
C PRO A 30 5.91 15.33 -6.41
N GLY A 31 5.11 14.50 -7.08
CA GLY A 31 5.26 14.25 -8.51
C GLY A 31 6.32 13.22 -8.88
N ARG A 32 7.12 12.72 -7.92
CA ARG A 32 8.14 11.68 -8.15
C ARG A 32 7.73 10.35 -7.51
N ILE A 33 7.97 9.27 -8.24
CA ILE A 33 7.86 7.91 -7.72
C ILE A 33 9.13 7.61 -6.93
N LEU A 34 9.00 7.19 -5.67
CA LEU A 34 10.16 6.70 -4.92
C LEU A 34 10.64 5.35 -5.49
N PRO A 35 11.93 5.03 -5.31
CA PRO A 35 12.45 3.71 -5.69
C PRO A 35 11.60 2.57 -5.13
N GLU A 36 11.16 1.68 -6.01
CA GLU A 36 10.41 0.46 -5.69
C GLU A 36 11.13 -0.75 -6.25
N THR A 37 11.07 -1.87 -5.52
CA THR A 37 11.61 -3.16 -6.00
C THR A 37 10.86 -3.67 -7.24
N LYS A 38 9.60 -3.26 -7.43
CA LYS A 38 8.76 -3.61 -8.58
C LYS A 38 8.04 -2.38 -9.12
N LEU A 39 8.75 -1.59 -9.94
CA LEU A 39 8.22 -0.36 -10.50
C LEU A 39 6.93 -0.55 -11.33
N ASP A 40 6.80 -1.69 -12.01
CA ASP A 40 5.64 -2.05 -12.83
C ASP A 40 4.32 -2.07 -12.04
N VAL A 41 4.36 -2.32 -10.72
CA VAL A 41 3.15 -2.31 -9.90
C VAL A 41 2.51 -0.92 -9.82
N LEU A 42 3.27 0.14 -10.12
CA LEU A 42 2.78 1.52 -10.12
C LEU A 42 2.56 2.05 -11.54
N ILE A 43 3.43 1.71 -12.48
CA ILE A 43 3.37 2.24 -13.85
C ILE A 43 2.36 1.47 -14.70
N ASP A 44 2.43 0.13 -14.67
CA ASP A 44 1.53 -0.74 -15.42
C ASP A 44 0.90 -1.84 -14.55
N PRO A 45 0.10 -1.47 -13.52
CA PRO A 45 -0.45 -2.45 -12.58
C PRO A 45 -1.29 -3.51 -13.27
N VAL A 46 -2.14 -3.15 -14.25
CA VAL A 46 -3.03 -4.10 -14.92
C VAL A 46 -2.24 -5.10 -15.76
N GLY A 47 -1.27 -4.64 -16.55
CA GLY A 47 -0.42 -5.54 -17.34
C GLY A 47 0.46 -6.42 -16.45
N MET A 48 1.00 -5.88 -15.36
CA MET A 48 1.76 -6.68 -14.39
C MET A 48 0.89 -7.78 -13.75
N LEU A 49 -0.33 -7.45 -13.33
CA LEU A 49 -1.28 -8.41 -12.76
C LEU A 49 -1.66 -9.50 -13.77
N ALA A 50 -1.90 -9.13 -15.03
CA ALA A 50 -2.19 -10.09 -16.09
C ALA A 50 -1.01 -11.06 -16.31
N ARG A 51 0.23 -10.56 -16.33
CA ARG A 51 1.44 -11.41 -16.42
C ARG A 51 1.59 -12.32 -15.21
N ALA A 52 1.28 -11.83 -14.00
CA ALA A 52 1.40 -12.60 -12.76
C ALA A 52 0.48 -13.83 -12.69
N LEU A 53 -0.53 -13.92 -13.58
CA LEU A 53 -1.39 -15.10 -13.71
C LEU A 53 -0.75 -16.22 -14.53
N HIS A 54 0.44 -16.02 -15.09
CA HIS A 54 1.14 -16.99 -15.91
C HIS A 54 2.49 -17.32 -15.28
N ALA A 55 2.86 -18.60 -15.28
CA ALA A 55 4.13 -19.03 -14.69
C ALA A 55 5.33 -18.48 -15.48
N TRP A 56 5.21 -18.45 -16.80
CA TRP A 56 6.25 -18.01 -17.72
C TRP A 56 5.95 -16.61 -18.26
N ASP A 57 6.94 -15.72 -18.17
CA ASP A 57 6.88 -14.36 -18.70
C ASP A 57 7.89 -14.20 -19.83
N PRO A 58 7.44 -14.05 -21.09
CA PRO A 58 8.31 -13.88 -22.24
C PRO A 58 8.85 -12.44 -22.40
N SER A 59 8.35 -11.48 -21.63
CA SER A 59 8.73 -10.05 -21.77
C SER A 59 10.09 -9.71 -21.15
N ALA A 60 10.60 -10.57 -20.26
CA ALA A 60 11.97 -10.49 -19.79
C ALA A 60 12.91 -11.05 -20.88
N GLY A 61 14.10 -10.47 -21.10
CA GLY A 61 14.94 -10.72 -22.28
C GLY A 61 14.97 -12.14 -22.88
N PHE A 62 15.25 -13.18 -22.08
CA PHE A 62 15.23 -14.60 -22.52
C PHE A 62 14.03 -15.40 -21.97
N GLY A 63 13.01 -14.70 -21.51
CA GLY A 63 11.93 -15.19 -20.68
C GLY A 63 12.37 -15.46 -19.23
N ARG A 64 11.40 -15.51 -18.32
CA ARG A 64 11.63 -15.83 -16.91
C ARG A 64 10.46 -16.59 -16.30
N LEU A 65 10.77 -17.48 -15.37
CA LEU A 65 9.79 -18.00 -14.43
C LEU A 65 9.54 -16.94 -13.34
N GLN A 66 8.27 -16.59 -13.09
CA GLN A 66 7.91 -15.52 -12.16
C GLN A 66 7.57 -16.05 -10.75
N ASN A 67 8.58 -16.26 -9.90
CA ASN A 67 8.37 -16.77 -8.53
C ASN A 67 8.04 -15.69 -7.47
N GLN A 68 7.95 -14.41 -7.85
CA GLN A 68 7.66 -13.30 -6.93
C GLN A 68 6.45 -12.46 -7.34
N ALA A 69 5.98 -12.59 -8.59
CA ALA A 69 4.95 -11.70 -9.13
C ALA A 69 3.57 -11.97 -8.51
N VAL A 70 3.25 -13.23 -8.20
CA VAL A 70 1.96 -13.64 -7.63
C VAL A 70 1.63 -12.93 -6.32
N GLY A 71 2.64 -12.61 -5.50
CA GLY A 71 2.46 -11.89 -4.23
C GLY A 71 1.95 -10.46 -4.39
N TYR A 72 2.00 -9.90 -5.60
CA TYR A 72 1.46 -8.58 -5.89
C TYR A 72 0.00 -8.60 -6.35
N LEU A 73 -0.61 -9.77 -6.63
CA LEU A 73 -2.02 -9.84 -7.02
C LEU A 73 -2.92 -9.13 -6.00
N PHE A 74 -2.67 -9.41 -4.72
CA PHE A 74 -3.34 -8.77 -3.60
C PHE A 74 -2.38 -8.69 -2.41
N PRO A 75 -2.41 -7.60 -1.61
CA PRO A 75 -3.27 -6.42 -1.75
C PRO A 75 -2.71 -5.32 -2.66
N MET A 76 -1.39 -5.23 -2.83
CA MET A 76 -0.75 -4.05 -3.41
C MET A 76 -1.10 -3.81 -4.88
N GLY A 77 -1.01 -4.83 -5.73
CA GLY A 77 -1.30 -4.67 -7.16
C GLY A 77 -2.77 -4.38 -7.43
N ALA A 78 -3.69 -5.02 -6.69
CA ALA A 78 -5.12 -4.66 -6.74
C ALA A 78 -5.37 -3.19 -6.35
N PHE A 79 -4.72 -2.71 -5.29
CA PHE A 79 -4.80 -1.31 -4.88
C PHE A 79 -4.27 -0.37 -5.98
N SER A 80 -3.11 -0.69 -6.57
CA SER A 80 -2.55 0.12 -7.65
C SER A 80 -3.41 0.12 -8.92
N ALA A 81 -3.99 -1.03 -9.28
CA ALA A 81 -4.91 -1.14 -10.40
C ALA A 81 -6.17 -0.31 -10.19
N ALA A 82 -6.73 -0.31 -8.97
CA ALA A 82 -7.85 0.54 -8.61
C ALA A 82 -7.48 2.03 -8.70
N GLY A 83 -6.31 2.42 -8.17
CA GLY A 83 -5.80 3.79 -8.26
C GLY A 83 -5.64 4.27 -9.71
N ARG A 84 -5.12 3.41 -10.59
CA ARG A 84 -5.08 3.68 -12.03
C ARG A 84 -6.48 3.80 -12.64
N GLY A 85 -7.41 2.93 -12.25
CA GLY A 85 -8.78 2.92 -12.75
C GLY A 85 -9.56 4.21 -12.46
N VAL A 86 -9.25 4.90 -11.35
CA VAL A 86 -9.81 6.21 -11.01
C VAL A 86 -8.96 7.40 -11.48
N GLY A 87 -7.91 7.16 -12.26
CA GLY A 87 -7.09 8.21 -12.88
C GLY A 87 -6.09 8.89 -11.94
N LEU A 88 -5.74 8.27 -10.81
CA LEU A 88 -4.72 8.83 -9.92
C LEU A 88 -3.31 8.69 -10.53
N PRO A 89 -2.44 9.70 -10.38
CA PRO A 89 -1.06 9.60 -10.84
C PRO A 89 -0.29 8.54 -10.02
N PRO A 90 0.64 7.78 -10.61
CA PRO A 90 1.32 6.66 -9.94
C PRO A 90 2.01 7.04 -8.62
N TRP A 91 2.63 8.22 -8.55
CA TRP A 91 3.28 8.69 -7.32
C TRP A 91 2.27 8.85 -6.17
N LEU A 92 1.06 9.33 -6.45
CA LEU A 92 0.03 9.52 -5.43
C LEU A 92 -0.57 8.19 -4.99
N VAL A 93 -0.72 7.24 -5.93
CA VAL A 93 -1.08 5.85 -5.60
C VAL A 93 -0.04 5.22 -4.67
N GLN A 94 1.26 5.42 -4.94
CA GLN A 94 2.34 4.97 -4.05
C GLN A 94 2.22 5.60 -2.65
N ARG A 95 1.97 6.91 -2.55
CA ARG A 95 1.79 7.59 -1.24
C ARG A 95 0.57 7.08 -0.49
N ALA A 96 -0.55 6.89 -1.18
CA ALA A 96 -1.78 6.39 -0.58
C ALA A 96 -1.60 4.96 -0.06
N TRP A 97 -0.90 4.10 -0.81
CA TRP A 97 -0.55 2.75 -0.37
C TRP A 97 0.32 2.76 0.89
N LEU A 98 1.41 3.54 0.89
CA LEU A 98 2.29 3.67 2.05
C LEU A 98 1.53 4.20 3.28
N ALA A 99 0.72 5.24 3.09
CA ALA A 99 -0.10 5.80 4.17
C ALA A 99 -1.07 4.77 4.73
N LEU A 100 -1.75 4.00 3.88
CA LEU A 100 -2.67 2.94 4.30
C LEU A 100 -1.96 1.90 5.17
N VAL A 101 -0.82 1.37 4.71
CA VAL A 101 -0.06 0.34 5.44
C VAL A 101 0.43 0.86 6.79
N VAL A 102 1.01 2.06 6.83
CA VAL A 102 1.53 2.64 8.08
C VAL A 102 0.38 2.95 9.05
N CYS A 103 -0.72 3.52 8.56
CA CYS A 103 -1.89 3.80 9.40
C CYS A 103 -2.50 2.50 9.96
N ALA A 104 -2.71 1.49 9.11
CA ALA A 104 -3.20 0.19 9.56
C ALA A 104 -2.27 -0.43 10.62
N SER A 105 -0.96 -0.30 10.44
CA SER A 105 0.05 -0.79 11.40
C SER A 105 -0.02 -0.04 12.72
N LEU A 106 -0.16 1.29 12.71
CA LEU A 106 -0.34 2.11 13.91
C LEU A 106 -1.57 1.67 14.71
N TRP A 107 -2.71 1.51 14.03
CA TRP A 107 -3.94 1.05 14.67
C TRP A 107 -3.77 -0.38 15.22
N GLY A 108 -3.16 -1.28 14.46
CA GLY A 108 -2.88 -2.65 14.90
C GLY A 108 -1.99 -2.69 16.14
N ALA A 109 -0.86 -1.98 16.11
CA ALA A 109 0.07 -1.87 17.22
C ALA A 109 -0.59 -1.28 18.47
N HIS A 110 -1.39 -0.22 18.32
CA HIS A 110 -2.15 0.36 19.44
C HIS A 110 -3.13 -0.66 20.05
N ARG A 111 -3.83 -1.45 19.22
CA ARG A 111 -4.74 -2.50 19.72
C ARG A 111 -4.00 -3.63 20.42
N VAL A 112 -2.84 -4.02 19.93
CA VAL A 112 -1.98 -5.03 20.58
C VAL A 112 -1.49 -4.52 21.92
N ALA A 113 -0.94 -3.29 21.97
CA ALA A 113 -0.49 -2.67 23.23
C ALA A 113 -1.60 -2.67 24.28
N ARG A 114 -2.81 -2.23 23.90
CA ARG A 114 -3.97 -2.26 24.81
C ARG A 114 -4.37 -3.66 25.27
N ALA A 115 -4.14 -4.69 24.47
CA ALA A 115 -4.49 -6.06 24.81
C ALA A 115 -3.49 -6.70 25.78
N ILE A 116 -2.24 -6.22 25.80
CA ILE A 116 -1.17 -6.79 26.64
C ILE A 116 -0.87 -5.97 27.90
N GLY A 117 -1.32 -4.70 27.98
CA GLY A 117 -1.16 -3.83 29.15
C GLY A 117 0.00 -2.84 29.00
#